data_AF-A0AAE4UET9-F1
#
_entry.id   AF-A0AAE4UET9-F1
#
_cell.length_a   1.000
_cell.length_b   1.000
_cell.length_c   1.000
_cell.angle_alpha   90.00
_cell.angle_beta   90.00
_cell.angle_gamma   90.00
#
_symmetry.space_group_name_H-M   'P 1'
#
loop_
_entity.id
_entity.type
_entity.pdbx_description
1 polymer ?
#
loop_
_entity_poly.entity_id
_entity_poly.type
_entity_poly.pdbx_seq_one_letter_code
_entity_poly.pdbx_strand_id
1 'polypeptide(L)'
;MNARYNPSELACALGLFPPTEEQSAVIAAPPGPLVVIAGAGAGKTETMAARVVWLIANGYAEPAQVLGLTFTRKAAGQLLRRVRSRLARLAGVGLGPVGDAAAEPEGAPVISTYHAFAGSLLRDYGLLLPVEPDTRLLSETELWQLAFDVVNGYRGELHTDKTPAAVTSMVLRLWGQLAEHLVDTGQLRDTHVELERLVHGLPAGPYQRERGPSQWLLRLLGTQTERAELVPLLDALDERMRAEKVMDFGMQMASAARLAAGFPQVGEDLRARYRVVLLDEYQDTGHAQRIALSALFGGGVDDGLALTAVGDPIQSIYGWRGASATNLPRFTTDFPRSDGTPAPVLELRTSWRNPPRTLRVANAVSAEARRRSVAVHALRPRPDAPPGTVRCALLPDVVAEREWIADQLDAHYRRARADGVSPP
;
A
#
# COMPACT_ATOMS: atom_id res chain seq x y z
N MET A 1 30.07 8.79 8.01
CA MET A 1 30.72 7.61 8.62
C MET A 1 30.86 6.55 7.56
N ASN A 2 32.04 5.93 7.42
CA ASN A 2 32.20 4.76 6.56
C ASN A 2 31.56 3.55 7.24
N ALA A 3 30.81 2.74 6.48
CA ALA A 3 30.24 1.51 6.99
C ALA A 3 31.36 0.56 7.46
N ARG A 4 31.17 -0.05 8.63
CA ARG A 4 32.09 -1.02 9.25
C ARG A 4 32.06 -2.38 8.58
N TYR A 5 30.89 -2.80 8.10
CA TYR A 5 30.66 -4.08 7.44
C TYR A 5 29.97 -3.88 6.11
N ASN A 6 30.43 -4.57 5.07
CA ASN A 6 29.71 -4.64 3.80
C ASN A 6 28.61 -5.73 3.83
N PRO A 7 27.62 -5.70 2.89
CA PRO A 7 26.53 -6.67 2.87
C PRO A 7 26.96 -8.14 2.78
N SER A 8 28.02 -8.44 2.04
CA SER A 8 28.52 -9.80 1.83
C SER A 8 29.24 -10.35 3.06
N GLU A 9 30.05 -9.53 3.72
CA GLU A 9 30.69 -9.86 5.00
C GLU A 9 29.63 -10.20 6.06
N LEU A 10 28.60 -9.37 6.17
CA LEU A 10 27.53 -9.56 7.13
C LEU A 10 26.69 -10.81 6.81
N ALA A 11 26.40 -11.05 5.54
CA ALA A 11 25.72 -12.28 5.13
C ALA A 11 26.54 -13.53 5.47
N CYS A 12 27.85 -13.50 5.22
CA CYS A 12 28.77 -14.59 5.55
C CYS A 12 28.84 -14.86 7.06
N ALA A 13 29.03 -13.81 7.87
CA ALA A 13 29.06 -13.92 9.33
C ALA A 13 27.74 -14.46 9.90
N LEU A 14 26.63 -14.10 9.27
CA LEU A 14 25.31 -14.61 9.60
C LEU A 14 24.99 -15.93 8.91
N GLY A 15 25.92 -16.64 8.27
CA GLY A 15 25.66 -17.91 7.58
C GLY A 15 24.46 -17.85 6.63
N LEU A 16 24.36 -16.76 5.87
CA LEU A 16 23.38 -16.52 4.81
C LEU A 16 24.08 -16.56 3.45
N PHE A 17 23.29 -16.72 2.38
CA PHE A 17 23.83 -16.62 1.03
C PHE A 17 24.32 -15.20 0.74
N PRO A 18 25.44 -15.04 0.01
CA PRO A 18 25.90 -13.73 -0.43
C PRO A 18 24.82 -13.01 -1.26
N PRO A 19 24.54 -11.73 -0.97
CA PRO A 19 23.61 -10.94 -1.78
C PRO A 19 24.17 -10.71 -3.19
N THR A 20 23.29 -10.52 -4.17
CA THR A 20 23.72 -10.06 -5.50
C THR A 20 24.25 -8.64 -5.45
N GLU A 21 24.86 -8.17 -6.54
CA GLU A 21 25.24 -6.76 -6.70
C GLU A 21 24.01 -5.83 -6.58
N GLU A 22 22.90 -6.16 -7.25
CA GLU A 22 21.62 -5.42 -7.16
C GLU A 22 21.12 -5.35 -5.71
N GLN A 23 21.18 -6.46 -4.96
CA GLN A 23 20.78 -6.49 -3.54
C GLN A 23 21.76 -5.74 -2.64
N SER A 24 23.06 -5.86 -2.90
CA SER A 24 24.12 -5.21 -2.12
C SER A 24 24.00 -3.69 -2.21
N ALA A 25 23.71 -3.15 -3.39
CA ALA A 25 23.46 -1.73 -3.59
C ALA A 25 22.28 -1.21 -2.75
N VAL A 26 21.19 -1.99 -2.67
CA VAL A 26 20.02 -1.66 -1.82
C VAL A 26 20.35 -1.77 -0.34
N ILE A 27 21.05 -2.83 0.08
CA ILE A 27 21.37 -3.08 1.49
C ILE A 27 22.32 -1.99 2.01
N ALA A 28 23.36 -1.66 1.26
CA ALA A 28 24.39 -0.69 1.65
C ALA A 28 24.08 0.78 1.28
N ALA A 29 22.90 1.06 0.72
CA ALA A 29 22.51 2.44 0.43
C ALA A 29 22.52 3.28 1.73
N PRO A 30 23.09 4.50 1.70
CA PRO A 30 23.18 5.36 2.88
C PRO A 30 21.79 5.70 3.46
N PRO A 31 21.71 6.20 4.70
CA PRO A 31 20.50 6.82 5.22
C PRO A 31 19.97 7.93 4.29
N GLY A 32 18.67 8.18 4.37
CA GLY A 32 17.91 9.01 3.44
C GLY A 32 16.80 8.21 2.73
N PRO A 33 15.99 8.89 1.90
CA PRO A 33 14.91 8.26 1.15
C PRO A 33 15.45 7.38 0.02
N LEU A 34 14.84 6.21 -0.17
CA LEU A 34 15.20 5.25 -1.21
C LEU A 34 13.96 4.52 -1.74
N VAL A 35 13.82 4.44 -3.06
CA VAL A 35 12.85 3.58 -3.74
C VAL A 35 13.55 2.35 -4.28
N VAL A 36 12.97 1.17 -4.03
CA VAL A 36 13.42 -0.09 -4.61
C VAL A 36 12.29 -0.67 -5.46
N ILE A 37 12.48 -0.65 -6.78
CA ILE A 37 11.59 -1.33 -7.72
C ILE A 37 11.99 -2.80 -7.76
N ALA A 38 11.12 -3.66 -7.25
CA ALA A 38 11.45 -5.07 -7.06
C ALA A 38 10.30 -5.95 -7.51
N GLY A 39 10.50 -6.57 -8.68
CA GLY A 39 9.45 -7.37 -9.30
C GLY A 39 9.21 -8.73 -8.65
N ALA A 40 8.32 -9.51 -9.27
CA ALA A 40 7.83 -10.77 -8.73
C ALA A 40 8.97 -11.77 -8.46
N GLY A 41 9.12 -12.16 -7.19
CA GLY A 41 10.15 -13.12 -6.79
C GLY A 41 11.57 -12.55 -6.77
N ALA A 42 11.74 -11.23 -6.79
CA ALA A 42 13.06 -10.59 -6.73
C ALA A 42 13.73 -10.61 -5.35
N GLY A 43 13.03 -11.11 -4.32
CA GLY A 43 13.55 -11.17 -2.96
C GLY A 43 13.30 -9.91 -2.12
N LYS A 44 12.25 -9.13 -2.42
CA LYS A 44 11.81 -7.93 -1.65
C LYS A 44 12.05 -8.05 -0.14
N THR A 45 11.33 -8.98 0.50
CA THR A 45 11.39 -9.21 1.95
C THR A 45 12.76 -9.67 2.44
N GLU A 46 13.51 -10.39 1.60
CA GLU A 46 14.86 -10.89 1.92
C GLU A 46 15.85 -9.73 2.02
N THR A 47 15.82 -8.86 1.01
CA THR A 47 16.65 -7.66 0.91
C THR A 47 16.28 -6.64 1.99
N MET A 48 14.98 -6.42 2.24
CA MET A 48 14.52 -5.51 3.31
C MET A 48 15.03 -5.95 4.69
N ALA A 49 14.91 -7.23 5.02
CA ALA A 49 15.43 -7.74 6.29
C ALA A 49 16.96 -7.64 6.37
N ALA A 50 17.68 -7.78 5.25
CA ALA A 50 19.14 -7.63 5.23
C ALA A 50 19.55 -6.17 5.43
N ARG A 51 18.81 -5.23 4.86
CA ARG A 51 19.01 -3.79 5.06
C ARG A 51 18.86 -3.37 6.52
N VAL A 52 17.85 -3.87 7.23
CA VAL A 52 17.67 -3.58 8.68
C VAL A 52 18.89 -4.03 9.48
N VAL A 53 19.33 -5.27 9.26
CA VAL A 53 20.47 -5.85 9.97
C VAL A 53 21.75 -5.07 9.64
N TRP A 54 21.93 -4.67 8.38
CA TRP A 54 23.08 -3.86 7.96
C TRP A 54 23.09 -2.48 8.60
N LEU A 55 21.94 -1.81 8.68
CA LEU A 55 21.83 -0.50 9.33
C LEU A 55 22.16 -0.58 10.83
N ILE A 56 21.68 -1.62 11.52
CA ILE A 56 21.96 -1.84 12.95
C ILE A 56 23.42 -2.24 13.19
N ALA A 57 23.96 -3.21 12.43
CA ALA A 57 25.34 -3.67 12.58
C ALA A 57 26.38 -2.56 12.33
N ASN A 58 26.03 -1.58 11.51
CA ASN A 58 26.87 -0.41 11.22
C ASN A 58 26.59 0.80 12.12
N GLY A 59 25.71 0.68 13.12
CA GLY A 59 25.46 1.72 14.11
C GLY A 59 24.59 2.88 13.63
N TYR A 60 23.81 2.72 12.56
CA TYR A 60 22.88 3.75 12.09
C TYR A 60 21.58 3.80 12.90
N ALA A 61 21.22 2.71 13.59
CA ALA A 61 20.00 2.62 14.39
C ALA A 61 20.07 1.45 15.38
N GLU A 62 19.20 1.50 16.38
CA GLU A 62 18.93 0.41 17.31
C GLU A 62 17.71 -0.43 16.89
N PRO A 63 17.56 -1.68 17.36
CA PRO A 63 16.42 -2.53 17.04
C PRO A 63 15.05 -1.89 17.30
N ALA A 64 14.88 -1.14 18.40
CA ALA A 64 13.63 -0.45 18.74
C ALA A 64 13.31 0.74 17.82
N GLN A 65 14.31 1.27 17.12
CA GLN A 65 14.16 2.41 16.20
C GLN A 65 13.74 1.99 14.78
N VAL A 66 13.35 0.71 14.59
CA VAL A 66 12.91 0.16 13.31
C VAL A 66 11.39 0.10 13.25
N LEU A 67 10.81 0.76 12.24
CA LEU A 67 9.41 0.66 11.84
C LEU A 67 9.29 -0.03 10.48
N GLY A 68 8.47 -1.07 10.39
CA GLY A 68 8.10 -1.70 9.11
C GLY A 68 6.59 -1.72 8.89
N LEU A 69 6.16 -1.22 7.74
CA LEU A 69 4.76 -1.15 7.34
C LEU A 69 4.51 -2.04 6.13
N THR A 70 3.47 -2.84 6.20
CA THR A 70 3.07 -3.78 5.13
C THR A 70 1.57 -3.71 4.86
N PHE A 71 1.11 -4.26 3.73
CA PHE A 71 -0.32 -4.27 3.42
C PHE A 71 -1.11 -5.34 4.20
N THR A 72 -0.53 -6.53 4.42
CA THR A 72 -1.23 -7.67 5.04
C THR A 72 -0.62 -8.11 6.37
N ARG A 73 -1.45 -8.64 7.27
CA ARG A 73 -0.99 -9.21 8.56
C ARG A 73 0.01 -10.36 8.36
N LYS A 74 -0.17 -11.16 7.30
CA LYS A 74 0.74 -12.26 6.95
C LYS A 74 2.12 -11.74 6.57
N ALA A 75 2.18 -10.69 5.74
CA ALA A 75 3.44 -10.06 5.35
C ALA A 75 4.16 -9.44 6.57
N ALA A 76 3.43 -8.70 7.42
CA ALA A 76 3.96 -8.16 8.68
C ALA A 76 4.60 -9.26 9.55
N GLY A 77 3.86 -10.35 9.81
CA GLY A 77 4.36 -11.47 10.63
C GLY A 77 5.51 -12.25 10.00
N GLN A 78 5.60 -12.30 8.67
CA GLN A 78 6.75 -12.90 7.97
C GLN A 78 8.00 -12.02 8.05
N LEU A 79 7.86 -10.71 7.81
CA LEU A 79 8.97 -9.76 7.92
C LEU A 79 9.49 -9.68 9.36
N LEU A 80 8.60 -9.63 10.36
CA LEU A 80 8.98 -9.59 11.77
C LEU A 80 9.81 -10.81 12.19
N ARG A 81 9.35 -12.02 11.83
CA ARG A 81 10.09 -13.26 12.13
C ARG A 81 11.48 -13.26 11.50
N ARG A 82 11.60 -12.80 10.26
CA ARG A 82 12.90 -12.73 9.56
C ARG A 82 13.85 -11.73 10.22
N VAL A 83 13.37 -10.52 10.51
CA VAL A 83 14.18 -9.48 11.15
C VAL A 83 14.64 -9.96 12.54
N ARG A 84 13.73 -10.45 13.38
CA ARG A 84 14.08 -10.97 14.72
C ARG A 84 15.09 -12.10 14.66
N SER A 85 14.88 -13.08 13.77
CA SER A 85 15.80 -14.20 13.61
C SER A 85 17.21 -13.74 13.23
N ARG A 86 17.34 -12.75 12.34
CA ARG A 86 18.66 -12.23 11.95
C ARG A 86 19.31 -11.38 13.01
N LEU A 87 18.55 -10.56 13.73
CA LEU A 87 19.08 -9.77 14.84
C LEU A 87 19.57 -10.66 15.98
N ALA A 88 18.85 -11.76 16.28
CA ALA A 88 19.31 -12.75 17.26
C ALA A 88 20.64 -13.42 16.82
N ARG A 89 20.78 -13.75 15.54
CA ARG A 89 22.05 -14.28 15.00
C ARG A 89 23.17 -13.24 15.06
N LEU A 90 22.88 -11.98 14.75
CA LEU A 90 23.82 -10.86 14.82
C LEU A 90 24.37 -10.66 16.24
N ALA A 91 23.48 -10.70 17.24
CA ALA A 91 23.86 -10.66 18.64
C ALA A 91 24.72 -11.87 19.03
N GLY A 92 24.34 -13.07 18.60
CA GLY A 92 25.09 -14.30 18.88
C GLY A 92 26.51 -14.34 18.30
N VAL A 93 26.80 -13.60 17.23
CA VAL A 93 28.16 -13.47 16.65
C VAL A 93 28.93 -12.23 17.14
N GLY A 94 28.36 -11.44 18.05
CA GLY A 94 29.03 -10.26 18.61
C GLY A 94 29.23 -9.10 17.63
N LEU A 95 28.46 -9.05 16.54
CA LEU A 95 28.53 -7.99 15.52
C LEU A 95 27.47 -6.89 15.73
N GLY A 96 26.85 -6.83 16.91
CA GLY A 96 25.94 -5.75 17.30
C GLY A 96 26.65 -4.42 17.58
N PRO A 97 25.90 -3.34 17.84
CA PRO A 97 26.48 -2.05 18.24
C PRO A 97 27.43 -2.23 19.43
N VAL A 98 28.62 -1.62 19.35
CA VAL A 98 29.61 -1.65 20.43
C VAL A 98 29.18 -0.63 21.50
N GLY A 99 28.20 -1.03 22.31
CA GLY A 99 27.88 -0.49 23.63
C GLY A 99 27.88 -1.65 24.62
N ASP A 100 28.11 -1.39 25.90
CA ASP A 100 28.35 -2.39 26.97
C ASP A 100 27.69 -3.74 26.69
N ALA A 101 28.48 -4.80 26.60
CA ALA A 101 28.02 -6.19 26.38
C ALA A 101 27.07 -6.71 27.49
N ALA A 102 26.75 -5.86 28.47
CA ALA A 102 25.81 -6.08 29.56
C ALA A 102 24.43 -5.40 29.36
N ALA A 103 24.27 -4.52 28.36
CA ALA A 103 22.97 -3.95 28.03
C ALA A 103 22.22 -4.91 27.10
N GLU A 104 21.15 -5.54 27.59
CA GLU A 104 20.19 -6.22 26.71
C GLU A 104 19.69 -5.22 25.67
N PRO A 105 19.55 -5.57 24.39
CA PRO A 105 19.00 -4.66 23.39
C PRO A 105 17.62 -4.19 23.87
N GLU A 106 17.52 -2.91 24.24
CA GLU A 106 16.29 -2.33 24.71
C GLU A 106 15.30 -2.27 23.55
N GLY A 107 14.29 -3.15 23.60
CA GLY A 107 13.16 -3.15 22.69
C GLY A 107 13.34 -3.93 21.39
N ALA A 108 12.21 -4.16 20.73
CA ALA A 108 12.11 -4.96 19.51
C ALA A 108 11.64 -4.10 18.34
N PRO A 109 12.00 -4.46 17.09
CA PRO A 109 11.49 -3.78 15.91
C PRO A 109 9.97 -3.85 15.84
N VAL A 110 9.34 -2.73 15.46
CA VAL A 110 7.90 -2.59 15.31
C VAL A 110 7.54 -2.84 13.85
N ILE A 111 6.83 -3.93 13.57
CA ILE A 111 6.37 -4.27 12.21
C ILE A 111 4.87 -4.53 12.24
N SER A 112 4.11 -3.74 11.48
CA SER A 112 2.65 -3.76 11.48
C SER A 112 2.07 -3.58 10.07
N THR A 113 0.74 -3.60 9.97
CA THR A 113 0.07 -3.14 8.76
C THR A 113 -0.10 -1.62 8.78
N TYR A 114 -0.33 -0.99 7.62
CA TYR A 114 -0.66 0.44 7.53
C TYR A 114 -1.86 0.82 8.42
N HIS A 115 -2.94 0.04 8.39
CA HIS A 115 -4.11 0.29 9.24
C HIS A 115 -3.81 0.12 10.72
N ALA A 116 -3.02 -0.86 11.12
CA ALA A 116 -2.65 -1.03 12.53
C ALA A 116 -1.78 0.14 13.04
N PHE A 117 -0.89 0.65 12.18
CA PHE A 117 -0.09 1.83 12.46
C PHE A 117 -0.94 3.09 12.62
N ALA A 118 -1.87 3.35 11.69
CA ALA A 118 -2.82 4.46 11.80
C ALA A 118 -3.66 4.39 13.09
N GLY A 119 -4.12 3.20 13.47
CA GLY A 119 -4.83 3.00 14.74
C GLY A 119 -3.96 3.27 15.97
N SER A 120 -2.67 2.94 15.92
CA SER A 120 -1.73 3.32 17.00
C SER A 120 -1.52 4.82 17.07
N LEU A 121 -1.36 5.47 15.91
CA LEU A 121 -1.19 6.90 15.82
C LEU A 121 -2.37 7.66 16.44
N LEU A 122 -3.61 7.21 16.16
CA LEU A 122 -4.81 7.81 16.74
C LEU A 122 -4.99 7.51 18.23
N ARG A 123 -4.48 6.38 18.75
CA ARG A 123 -4.49 6.15 20.20
C ARG A 123 -3.54 7.08 20.93
N ASP A 124 -2.35 7.30 20.35
CA ASP A 124 -1.29 8.07 21.01
C ASP A 124 -1.52 9.59 20.86
N TYR A 125 -2.04 10.03 19.71
CA TYR A 125 -2.16 11.45 19.34
C TYR A 125 -3.59 11.90 19.07
N GLY A 126 -4.58 11.01 19.15
CA GLY A 126 -5.95 11.26 18.70
C GLY A 126 -6.61 12.49 19.31
N LEU A 127 -6.25 12.84 20.55
CA LEU A 127 -6.76 14.01 21.28
C LEU A 127 -6.35 15.36 20.66
N LEU A 128 -5.35 15.39 19.78
CA LEU A 128 -5.04 16.59 18.97
C LEU A 128 -6.13 16.84 17.92
N LEU A 129 -6.83 15.78 17.52
CA LEU A 129 -8.08 15.84 16.77
C LEU A 129 -9.26 15.67 17.74
N PRO A 130 -10.49 16.01 17.32
CA PRO A 130 -11.70 15.65 18.06
C PRO A 130 -12.03 14.15 17.91
N VAL A 131 -11.04 13.27 18.10
CA VAL A 131 -11.18 11.80 17.99
C VAL A 131 -10.84 11.17 19.33
N GLU A 132 -11.77 10.40 19.88
CA GLU A 132 -11.62 9.72 21.16
C GLU A 132 -10.70 8.49 21.02
N PRO A 133 -9.72 8.26 21.91
CA PRO A 133 -8.79 7.12 21.82
C PRO A 133 -9.48 5.74 21.87
N ASP A 134 -10.59 5.64 22.59
CA ASP A 134 -11.37 4.41 22.77
C ASP A 134 -12.42 4.18 21.66
N THR A 135 -12.30 4.90 20.53
CA THR A 135 -13.21 4.74 19.39
C THR A 135 -13.17 3.31 18.86
N ARG A 136 -14.32 2.65 18.79
CA ARG A 136 -14.44 1.26 18.34
C ARG A 136 -14.49 1.17 16.83
N LEU A 137 -13.73 0.23 16.25
CA LEU A 137 -13.78 -0.06 14.82
C LEU A 137 -14.99 -0.91 14.46
N LEU A 138 -15.75 -0.48 13.44
CA LEU A 138 -16.86 -1.22 12.85
C LEU A 138 -16.35 -2.22 11.79
N SER A 139 -16.97 -3.40 11.78
CA SER A 139 -16.92 -4.30 10.62
C SER A 139 -17.77 -3.77 9.46
N GLU A 140 -17.56 -4.30 8.25
CA GLU A 140 -18.36 -3.92 7.07
C GLU A 140 -19.86 -4.18 7.28
N THR A 141 -20.21 -5.25 8.01
CA THR A 141 -21.60 -5.58 8.33
C THR A 141 -22.22 -4.60 9.32
N GLU A 142 -21.52 -4.24 10.39
CA GLU A 142 -22.01 -3.26 11.37
C GLU A 142 -22.14 -1.87 10.75
N LEU A 143 -21.16 -1.46 9.92
CA LEU A 143 -21.24 -0.20 9.19
C LEU A 143 -22.45 -0.18 8.25
N TRP A 144 -22.73 -1.30 7.56
CA TRP A 144 -23.91 -1.40 6.72
C TRP A 144 -25.21 -1.28 7.51
N GLN A 145 -25.30 -1.94 8.67
CA GLN A 145 -26.48 -1.86 9.55
C GLN A 145 -26.72 -0.42 10.01
N LEU A 146 -25.67 0.25 10.50
CA LEU A 146 -25.77 1.63 10.98
C LEU A 146 -26.18 2.58 9.84
N ALA A 147 -25.58 2.44 8.64
CA ALA A 147 -25.96 3.25 7.49
C ALA A 147 -27.39 2.95 7.00
N PHE A 148 -27.82 1.69 7.03
CA PHE A 148 -29.18 1.30 6.66
C PHE A 148 -30.20 1.93 7.62
N ASP A 149 -29.92 1.96 8.91
CA ASP A 149 -30.77 2.61 9.92
C ASP A 149 -30.85 4.13 9.69
N VAL A 150 -29.72 4.77 9.35
CA VAL A 150 -29.70 6.19 8.98
C VAL A 150 -30.56 6.47 7.75
N VAL A 151 -30.48 5.63 6.71
CA VAL A 151 -31.28 5.79 5.49
C VAL A 151 -32.77 5.59 5.76
N ASN A 152 -33.16 4.58 6.54
CA ASN A 152 -34.58 4.36 6.89
C ASN A 152 -35.12 5.40 7.87
N GLY A 153 -34.27 5.98 8.71
CA GLY A 153 -34.62 7.04 9.66
C GLY A 153 -34.63 8.45 9.06
N TYR A 154 -34.22 8.61 7.80
CA TYR A 154 -34.13 9.91 7.15
C TYR A 154 -35.52 10.53 6.95
N ARG A 155 -35.69 11.78 7.39
CA ARG A 155 -36.97 12.51 7.35
C ARG A 155 -37.09 13.50 6.19
N GLY A 156 -36.03 13.67 5.40
CA GLY A 156 -36.06 14.52 4.21
C GLY A 156 -36.64 13.80 2.99
N GLU A 157 -36.77 14.54 1.90
CA GLU A 157 -37.17 13.98 0.61
C GLU A 157 -35.93 13.55 -0.18
N LEU A 158 -36.02 12.39 -0.85
CA LEU A 158 -35.03 11.90 -1.81
C LEU A 158 -35.75 11.65 -3.13
N HIS A 159 -35.27 12.23 -4.22
CA HIS A 159 -35.90 12.07 -5.54
C HIS A 159 -35.27 10.88 -6.27
N THR A 160 -35.54 9.67 -5.77
CA THR A 160 -34.96 8.44 -6.32
C THR A 160 -36.01 7.34 -6.44
N ASP A 161 -35.88 6.53 -7.48
CA ASP A 161 -36.66 5.31 -7.73
C ASP A 161 -36.05 4.07 -7.04
N LYS A 162 -34.94 4.25 -6.33
CA LYS A 162 -34.16 3.18 -5.71
C LYS A 162 -34.71 2.79 -4.35
N THR A 163 -34.51 1.52 -4.00
CA THR A 163 -34.88 1.01 -2.67
C THR A 163 -33.92 1.52 -1.59
N PRO A 164 -34.33 1.55 -0.30
CA PRO A 164 -33.45 1.97 0.80
C PRO A 164 -32.12 1.19 0.86
N ALA A 165 -32.13 -0.11 0.57
CA ALA A 165 -30.92 -0.93 0.54
C ALA A 165 -29.95 -0.52 -0.59
N ALA A 166 -30.50 -0.14 -1.76
CA ALA A 166 -29.71 0.35 -2.88
C ALA A 166 -29.11 1.74 -2.57
N VAL A 167 -29.89 2.65 -1.97
CA VAL A 167 -29.41 3.96 -1.51
C VAL A 167 -28.32 3.80 -0.45
N THR A 168 -28.51 2.91 0.52
CA THR A 168 -27.49 2.59 1.55
C THR A 168 -26.17 2.15 0.91
N SER A 169 -26.24 1.30 -0.12
CA SER A 169 -25.05 0.86 -0.85
C SER A 169 -24.33 2.02 -1.56
N MET A 170 -25.08 2.99 -2.09
CA MET A 170 -24.52 4.22 -2.68
C MET A 170 -23.87 5.12 -1.62
N VAL A 171 -24.53 5.32 -0.48
CA VAL A 171 -24.01 6.08 0.66
C VAL A 171 -22.68 5.51 1.13
N LEU A 172 -22.60 4.20 1.39
CA LEU A 172 -21.37 3.54 1.84
C LEU A 172 -20.25 3.60 0.80
N ARG A 173 -20.58 3.43 -0.48
CA ARG A 173 -19.58 3.53 -1.56
C ARG A 173 -19.01 4.94 -1.63
N LEU A 174 -19.86 5.96 -1.54
CA LEU A 174 -19.45 7.36 -1.58
C LEU A 174 -18.67 7.74 -0.32
N TRP A 175 -19.13 7.33 0.87
CA TRP A 175 -18.43 7.45 2.15
C TRP A 175 -16.99 6.96 2.06
N GLY A 176 -16.80 5.72 1.60
CA GLY A 176 -15.47 5.13 1.46
C GLY A 176 -14.58 5.89 0.48
N GLN A 177 -15.12 6.41 -0.63
CA GLN A 177 -14.35 7.23 -1.57
C GLN A 177 -13.98 8.60 -1.00
N LEU A 178 -14.89 9.26 -0.28
CA LEU A 178 -14.60 10.54 0.37
C LEU A 178 -13.47 10.39 1.39
N ALA A 179 -13.54 9.36 2.24
CA ALA A 179 -12.48 9.07 3.20
C ALA A 179 -11.13 8.75 2.52
N GLU A 180 -11.13 7.93 1.47
CA GLU A 180 -9.91 7.55 0.74
C GLU A 180 -9.21 8.75 0.10
N HIS A 181 -9.98 9.69 -0.46
CA HIS A 181 -9.48 10.88 -1.15
C HIS A 181 -9.36 12.13 -0.26
N LEU A 182 -9.61 12.00 1.04
CA LEU A 182 -9.61 13.09 2.02
C LEU A 182 -10.55 14.26 1.64
N VAL A 183 -11.67 13.94 1.00
CA VAL A 183 -12.68 14.92 0.56
C VAL A 183 -13.78 15.00 1.61
N ASP A 184 -14.18 16.21 1.99
CA ASP A 184 -15.32 16.44 2.88
C ASP A 184 -16.64 16.57 2.10
N THR A 185 -17.76 16.41 2.81
CA THR A 185 -19.10 16.48 2.22
C THR A 185 -19.45 17.89 1.71
N GLY A 186 -18.82 18.94 2.26
CA GLY A 186 -18.96 20.32 1.80
C GLY A 186 -18.38 20.51 0.40
N GLN A 187 -17.18 19.98 0.15
CA GLN A 187 -16.53 19.99 -1.16
C GLN A 187 -17.34 19.22 -2.22
N LEU A 188 -18.06 18.17 -1.83
CA LEU A 188 -18.87 17.37 -2.75
C LEU A 188 -20.17 18.07 -3.19
N ARG A 189 -20.79 18.82 -2.27
CA ARG A 189 -22.15 19.38 -2.41
C ARG A 189 -22.35 20.15 -3.72
N ASP A 190 -21.39 20.99 -4.08
CA ASP A 190 -21.53 21.95 -5.18
C ASP A 190 -20.84 21.48 -6.49
N THR A 191 -20.32 20.25 -6.53
CA THR A 191 -19.56 19.74 -7.69
C THR A 191 -20.35 19.65 -8.99
N HIS A 192 -21.69 19.60 -8.92
CA HIS A 192 -22.57 19.45 -10.07
C HIS A 192 -22.90 20.79 -10.77
N VAL A 193 -22.77 21.92 -10.05
CA VAL A 193 -23.30 23.23 -10.46
C VAL A 193 -22.69 23.74 -11.76
N GLU A 194 -21.37 23.60 -11.91
CA GLU A 194 -20.68 24.11 -13.11
C GLU A 194 -21.08 23.34 -14.36
N LEU A 195 -21.20 22.01 -14.27
CA LEU A 195 -21.59 21.23 -15.43
C LEU A 195 -23.05 21.49 -15.82
N GLU A 196 -23.93 21.64 -14.84
CA GLU A 196 -25.33 22.03 -15.07
C GLU A 196 -25.40 23.37 -15.81
N ARG A 197 -24.65 24.39 -15.34
CA ARG A 197 -24.56 25.69 -15.99
C ARG A 197 -24.06 25.58 -17.43
N LEU A 198 -23.04 24.78 -17.68
CA LEU A 198 -22.49 24.59 -19.03
C LEU A 198 -23.50 23.89 -19.96
N VAL A 199 -24.19 22.86 -19.48
CA VAL A 199 -25.15 22.10 -20.27
C VAL A 199 -26.38 22.94 -20.62
N HIS A 200 -26.88 23.74 -19.69
CA HIS A 200 -28.04 24.60 -19.94
C HIS A 200 -27.70 25.95 -20.60
N GLY A 201 -26.49 26.46 -20.37
CA GLY A 201 -26.09 27.81 -20.76
C GLY A 201 -25.32 27.91 -22.09
N LEU A 202 -24.68 26.83 -22.56
CA LEU A 202 -23.96 26.86 -23.84
C LEU A 202 -24.92 26.68 -25.03
N PRO A 203 -24.76 27.47 -26.11
CA PRO A 203 -25.57 27.33 -27.30
C PRO A 203 -25.24 26.03 -28.06
N ALA A 204 -26.14 25.63 -28.96
CA ALA A 204 -25.89 24.52 -29.87
C ALA A 204 -24.65 24.78 -30.75
N GLY A 205 -23.86 23.74 -31.01
CA GLY A 205 -22.69 23.85 -31.88
C GLY A 205 -23.05 24.08 -33.36
N PRO A 206 -22.08 24.44 -34.22
CA PRO A 206 -22.31 24.55 -35.65
C PRO A 206 -22.93 23.26 -36.20
N TYR A 207 -24.02 23.38 -36.97
CA TYR A 207 -24.81 22.27 -37.52
C TYR A 207 -25.69 21.48 -36.54
N GLN A 208 -25.71 21.80 -35.24
CA GLN A 208 -26.72 21.26 -34.31
C GLN A 208 -28.00 22.09 -34.34
N ARG A 209 -29.15 21.41 -34.31
CA ARG A 209 -30.45 22.07 -34.17
C ARG A 209 -30.63 22.54 -32.73
N GLU A 210 -31.08 23.77 -32.56
CA GLU A 210 -31.37 24.38 -31.26
C GLU A 210 -32.64 23.77 -30.66
N ARG A 211 -32.48 22.66 -29.92
CA ARG A 211 -33.56 21.90 -29.27
C ARG A 211 -33.32 21.71 -27.76
N GLY A 212 -32.41 22.51 -27.18
CA GLY A 212 -31.93 22.33 -25.81
C GLY A 212 -30.99 21.13 -25.64
N PRO A 213 -30.63 20.79 -24.39
CA PRO A 213 -29.69 19.71 -24.10
C PRO A 213 -30.20 18.33 -24.54
N SER A 214 -29.27 17.49 -24.99
CA SER A 214 -29.62 16.09 -25.34
C SER A 214 -30.06 15.30 -24.10
N GLN A 215 -30.93 14.30 -24.30
CA GLN A 215 -31.36 13.38 -23.24
C GLN A 215 -30.19 12.65 -22.55
N TRP A 216 -29.08 12.43 -23.26
CA TRP A 216 -27.87 11.87 -22.66
C TRP A 216 -27.21 12.84 -21.66
N LEU A 217 -27.09 14.12 -22.02
CA LEU A 217 -26.57 15.16 -21.10
C LEU A 217 -27.46 15.32 -19.88
N LEU A 218 -28.78 15.33 -20.07
CA LEU A 218 -29.74 15.43 -18.96
C LEU A 218 -29.63 14.24 -17.99
N ARG A 219 -29.45 13.01 -18.49
CA ARG A 219 -29.19 11.84 -17.63
C ARG A 219 -27.88 11.93 -16.88
N LEU A 220 -26.84 12.48 -17.53
CA LEU A 220 -25.55 12.71 -16.89
C LEU A 220 -25.70 13.71 -15.73
N LEU A 221 -26.40 14.84 -15.95
CA LEU A 221 -26.73 15.80 -14.90
C LEU A 221 -27.53 15.17 -13.76
N GLY A 222 -28.57 14.40 -14.07
CA GLY A 222 -29.38 13.69 -13.07
C GLY A 222 -28.56 12.77 -12.17
N THR A 223 -27.50 12.16 -12.70
CA THR A 223 -26.57 11.33 -11.91
C THR A 223 -25.65 12.17 -11.00
N GLN A 224 -25.40 13.44 -11.34
CA GLN A 224 -24.62 14.34 -10.49
C GLN A 224 -25.47 14.94 -9.37
N THR A 225 -26.68 15.39 -9.71
CA THR A 225 -27.63 15.91 -8.72
C THR A 225 -28.05 14.84 -7.71
N GLU A 226 -28.28 13.60 -8.16
CA GLU A 226 -28.55 12.47 -7.25
C GLU A 226 -27.42 12.27 -6.23
N ARG A 227 -26.15 12.48 -6.61
CA ARG A 227 -25.03 12.40 -5.64
C ARG A 227 -25.08 13.52 -4.60
N ALA A 228 -25.49 14.72 -4.97
CA ALA A 228 -25.66 15.84 -4.03
C ALA A 228 -26.83 15.59 -3.06
N GLU A 229 -27.91 14.93 -3.51
CA GLU A 229 -29.03 14.54 -2.64
C GLU A 229 -28.63 13.53 -1.55
N LEU A 230 -27.55 12.76 -1.75
CA LEU A 230 -27.03 11.83 -0.73
C LEU A 230 -26.19 12.52 0.36
N VAL A 231 -25.80 13.78 0.18
CA VAL A 231 -24.93 14.50 1.13
C VAL A 231 -25.53 14.55 2.54
N PRO A 232 -26.81 14.91 2.76
CA PRO A 232 -27.41 14.88 4.08
C PRO A 232 -27.40 13.51 4.76
N LEU A 233 -27.45 12.41 3.99
CA LEU A 233 -27.34 11.05 4.52
C LEU A 233 -25.92 10.73 4.98
N LEU A 234 -24.90 11.20 4.24
CA LEU A 234 -23.49 11.08 4.63
C LEU A 234 -23.20 11.87 5.90
N ASP A 235 -23.72 13.10 5.98
CA ASP A 235 -23.58 13.96 7.17
C ASP A 235 -24.26 13.29 8.39
N ALA A 236 -25.47 12.77 8.23
CA ALA A 236 -26.18 12.05 9.29
C ALA A 236 -25.46 10.76 9.73
N LEU A 237 -24.84 10.04 8.79
CA LEU A 237 -24.01 8.87 9.08
C LEU A 237 -22.79 9.24 9.93
N ASP A 238 -22.07 10.30 9.56
CA ASP A 238 -20.92 10.81 10.31
C ASP A 238 -21.31 11.24 11.73
N GLU A 239 -22.40 12.00 11.86
CA GLU A 239 -22.93 12.41 13.17
C GLU A 239 -23.29 11.22 14.04
N ARG A 240 -23.94 10.21 13.46
CA ARG A 240 -24.32 8.98 14.17
C ARG A 240 -23.09 8.21 14.63
N MET A 241 -22.08 8.05 13.76
CA MET A 241 -20.82 7.37 14.09
C MET A 241 -20.06 8.09 15.21
N ARG A 242 -20.00 9.43 15.16
CA ARG A 242 -19.41 10.26 16.24
C ARG A 242 -20.15 10.11 17.57
N ALA A 243 -21.49 10.16 17.54
CA ALA A 243 -22.30 10.01 18.76
C ALA A 243 -22.13 8.64 19.43
N GLU A 244 -21.95 7.58 18.63
CA GLU A 244 -21.71 6.22 19.13
C GLU A 244 -20.23 5.92 19.44
N LYS A 245 -19.31 6.88 19.19
CA LYS A 245 -17.85 6.70 19.31
C LYS A 245 -17.35 5.49 18.51
N VAL A 246 -17.81 5.39 17.26
CA VAL A 246 -17.43 4.33 16.33
C VAL A 246 -16.80 4.90 15.05
N MET A 247 -15.97 4.10 14.39
CA MET A 247 -15.23 4.49 13.19
C MET A 247 -15.03 3.28 12.26
N ASP A 248 -14.95 3.51 10.95
CA ASP A 248 -14.56 2.47 9.99
C ASP A 248 -13.07 2.57 9.60
N PHE A 249 -12.55 1.55 8.91
CA PHE A 249 -11.14 1.54 8.50
C PHE A 249 -10.74 2.70 7.58
N GLY A 250 -11.65 3.17 6.73
CA GLY A 250 -11.42 4.31 5.84
C GLY A 250 -11.24 5.60 6.63
N MET A 251 -12.19 5.90 7.53
CA MET A 251 -12.12 7.07 8.40
C MET A 251 -10.91 7.03 9.34
N GLN A 252 -10.48 5.84 9.78
CA GLN A 252 -9.27 5.70 10.58
C GLN A 252 -8.02 6.17 9.82
N MET A 253 -7.89 5.79 8.55
CA MET A 253 -6.78 6.24 7.72
C MET A 253 -6.88 7.73 7.39
N ALA A 254 -8.09 8.22 7.08
CA ALA A 254 -8.32 9.64 6.80
C ALA A 254 -7.98 10.53 8.00
N SER A 255 -8.37 10.11 9.21
CA SER A 255 -8.08 10.81 10.46
C SER A 255 -6.58 10.82 10.75
N ALA A 256 -5.89 9.69 10.55
CA ALA A 256 -4.43 9.62 10.70
C ALA A 256 -3.69 10.53 9.70
N ALA A 257 -4.18 10.62 8.45
CA ALA A 257 -3.62 11.52 7.44
C ALA A 257 -3.81 13.00 7.81
N ARG A 258 -5.01 13.38 8.25
CA ARG A 258 -5.30 14.74 8.74
C ARG A 258 -4.45 15.10 9.96
N LEU A 259 -4.29 14.15 10.89
CA LEU A 259 -3.45 14.32 12.07
C LEU A 259 -1.98 14.56 11.69
N ALA A 260 -1.44 13.73 10.80
CA ALA A 260 -0.07 13.86 10.33
C ALA A 260 0.20 15.18 9.60
N ALA A 261 -0.73 15.62 8.75
CA ALA A 261 -0.60 16.85 7.99
C ALA A 261 -0.84 18.12 8.83
N GLY A 262 -1.75 18.06 9.80
CA GLY A 262 -2.15 19.20 10.62
C GLY A 262 -1.23 19.49 11.81
N PHE A 263 -0.53 18.48 12.32
CA PHE A 263 0.27 18.60 13.54
C PHE A 263 1.72 18.13 13.32
N PRO A 264 2.64 19.02 12.89
CA PRO A 264 4.03 18.67 12.57
C PRO A 264 4.80 17.99 13.72
N GLN A 265 4.47 18.33 14.97
CA GLN A 265 5.02 17.73 16.19
C GLN A 265 4.88 16.19 16.24
N VAL A 266 3.85 15.63 15.60
CA VAL A 266 3.66 14.17 15.52
C VAL A 266 4.75 13.55 14.65
N GLY A 267 5.05 14.16 13.51
CA GLY A 267 6.14 13.73 12.66
C GLY A 267 7.50 13.88 13.35
N GLU A 268 7.71 14.97 14.08
CA GLU A 268 8.95 15.19 14.85
C GLU A 268 9.20 14.09 15.88
N ASP A 269 8.21 13.74 16.71
CA ASP A 269 8.35 12.65 17.68
C ASP A 269 8.61 11.30 16.99
N LEU A 270 7.87 10.99 15.92
CA LEU A 270 8.06 9.71 15.22
C LEU A 270 9.41 9.60 14.53
N ARG A 271 9.98 10.69 14.01
CA ARG A 271 11.34 10.69 13.44
C ARG A 271 12.43 10.63 14.51
N ALA A 272 12.16 11.12 15.72
CA ALA A 272 13.05 10.89 16.87
C ALA A 272 13.01 9.43 17.33
N ARG A 273 11.81 8.82 17.34
CA ARG A 273 11.58 7.43 17.76
C ARG A 273 12.10 6.40 16.75
N TYR A 274 11.83 6.62 15.46
CA TYR A 274 12.18 5.70 14.39
C TYR A 274 13.23 6.28 13.47
N ARG A 275 14.36 5.59 13.35
CA ARG A 275 15.48 5.96 12.47
C ARG A 275 15.54 5.13 11.20
N VAL A 276 14.83 4.00 11.17
CA VAL A 276 14.68 3.14 9.99
C VAL A 276 13.20 2.89 9.74
N VAL A 277 12.71 3.31 8.57
CA VAL A 277 11.31 3.14 8.16
C VAL A 277 11.25 2.35 6.86
N LEU A 278 10.55 1.22 6.89
CA LEU A 278 10.36 0.35 5.74
C LEU A 278 8.91 0.36 5.29
N LEU A 279 8.68 0.65 4.01
CA LEU A 279 7.35 0.64 3.39
C LEU A 279 7.31 -0.49 2.34
N ASP A 280 6.62 -1.59 2.65
CA ASP A 280 6.43 -2.70 1.72
C ASP A 280 5.13 -2.54 0.92
N GLU A 281 5.10 -3.17 -0.26
CA GLU A 281 3.99 -3.11 -1.24
C GLU A 281 3.49 -1.68 -1.49
N TYR A 282 4.43 -0.74 -1.65
CA TYR A 282 4.10 0.69 -1.73
C TYR A 282 3.24 1.05 -2.96
N GLN A 283 3.22 0.20 -3.99
CA GLN A 283 2.35 0.40 -5.16
C GLN A 283 0.86 0.33 -4.81
N ASP A 284 0.50 -0.38 -3.73
CA ASP A 284 -0.88 -0.59 -3.32
C ASP A 284 -1.36 0.44 -2.28
N THR A 285 -0.56 1.49 -2.05
CA THR A 285 -0.93 2.56 -1.11
C THR A 285 -2.02 3.48 -1.67
N GLY A 286 -2.96 3.84 -0.81
CA GLY A 286 -4.03 4.79 -1.11
C GLY A 286 -3.60 6.27 -1.07
N HIS A 287 -4.51 7.18 -1.41
CA HIS A 287 -4.21 8.63 -1.35
C HIS A 287 -4.02 9.09 0.10
N ALA A 288 -4.95 8.75 1.00
CA ALA A 288 -4.85 9.08 2.43
C ALA A 288 -3.55 8.51 3.06
N GLN A 289 -3.20 7.27 2.73
CA GLN A 289 -1.96 6.64 3.20
C GLN A 289 -0.72 7.39 2.74
N ARG A 290 -0.67 7.77 1.45
CA ARG A 290 0.44 8.54 0.88
C ARG A 290 0.63 9.86 1.62
N ILE A 291 -0.45 10.62 1.81
CA ILE A 291 -0.41 11.91 2.54
C ILE A 291 0.06 11.72 3.97
N ALA A 292 -0.45 10.72 4.69
CA ALA A 292 -0.01 10.42 6.05
C ALA A 292 1.51 10.14 6.08
N LEU A 293 1.99 9.25 5.21
CA LEU A 293 3.39 8.83 5.20
C LEU A 293 4.33 9.97 4.79
N SER A 294 3.96 10.78 3.79
CA SER A 294 4.77 11.92 3.34
C SER A 294 4.84 13.02 4.39
N ALA A 295 3.75 13.26 5.13
CA ALA A 295 3.74 14.23 6.22
C ALA A 295 4.58 13.77 7.43
N LEU A 296 4.56 12.47 7.75
CA LEU A 296 5.31 11.92 8.89
C LEU A 296 6.80 11.73 8.59
N PHE A 297 7.15 11.22 7.41
CA PHE A 297 8.50 10.74 7.11
C PHE A 297 9.11 11.33 5.83
N GLY A 298 8.39 12.22 5.13
CA GLY A 298 8.81 12.84 3.87
C GLY A 298 9.12 14.32 3.98
N GLY A 299 9.09 15.01 2.83
CA GLY A 299 9.29 16.47 2.75
C GLY A 299 10.73 16.97 2.94
N GLY A 300 11.74 16.09 2.88
CA GLY A 300 13.15 16.49 3.01
C GLY A 300 13.54 16.99 4.40
N VAL A 301 12.78 16.62 5.44
CA VAL A 301 12.98 17.14 6.80
C VAL A 301 14.15 16.50 7.57
N ASP A 302 14.55 15.27 7.21
CA ASP A 302 15.61 14.53 7.91
C ASP A 302 16.31 13.53 6.97
N ASP A 303 17.46 13.92 6.41
CA ASP A 303 18.29 13.05 5.57
C ASP A 303 19.00 11.93 6.36
N GLY A 304 19.00 12.02 7.70
CA GLY A 304 19.56 11.00 8.58
C GLY A 304 18.59 9.84 8.84
N LEU A 305 17.32 9.94 8.42
CA LEU A 305 16.34 8.86 8.55
C LEU A 305 16.45 7.92 7.35
N ALA A 306 16.66 6.63 7.60
CA ALA A 306 16.71 5.62 6.56
C ALA A 306 15.30 5.18 6.16
N LEU A 307 14.72 5.83 5.14
CA LEU A 307 13.39 5.52 4.61
C LEU A 307 13.53 4.67 3.34
N THR A 308 12.90 3.50 3.30
CA THR A 308 12.96 2.64 2.12
C THR A 308 11.58 2.14 1.74
N ALA A 309 11.12 2.54 0.56
CA ALA A 309 9.91 2.02 -0.05
C ALA A 309 10.24 0.94 -1.09
N VAL A 310 9.49 -0.17 -1.05
CA VAL A 310 9.67 -1.29 -1.96
C VAL A 310 8.33 -1.60 -2.63
N GLY A 311 8.37 -1.85 -3.93
CA GLY A 311 7.17 -2.21 -4.68
C GLY A 311 7.45 -2.56 -6.14
N ASP A 312 6.39 -2.90 -6.86
CA ASP A 312 6.45 -3.10 -8.32
C ASP A 312 5.27 -2.37 -8.98
N PRO A 313 5.52 -1.32 -9.80
CA PRO A 313 4.46 -0.57 -10.45
C PRO A 313 3.54 -1.42 -11.33
N ILE A 314 4.07 -2.50 -11.92
CA ILE A 314 3.27 -3.39 -12.79
C ILE A 314 2.47 -4.43 -12.00
N GLN A 315 2.56 -4.45 -10.67
CA GLN A 315 1.76 -5.30 -9.77
C GLN A 315 0.67 -4.54 -9.02
N SER A 316 0.47 -3.25 -9.29
CA SER A 316 -0.61 -2.45 -8.69
C SER A 316 -1.98 -2.93 -9.20
N ILE A 317 -2.66 -3.80 -8.44
CA ILE A 317 -3.96 -4.38 -8.81
C ILE A 317 -5.14 -3.82 -7.99
N TYR A 318 -4.87 -2.99 -6.98
CA TYR A 318 -5.89 -2.43 -6.09
C TYR A 318 -6.41 -1.05 -6.52
N GLY A 319 -6.37 -0.72 -7.82
CA GLY A 319 -6.77 0.60 -8.32
C GLY A 319 -8.20 1.01 -7.95
N TRP A 320 -9.12 0.04 -7.86
CA TRP A 320 -10.50 0.27 -7.42
C TRP A 320 -10.64 0.63 -5.93
N ARG A 321 -9.57 0.46 -5.13
CA ARG A 321 -9.49 0.90 -3.72
C ARG A 321 -8.70 2.19 -3.52
N GLY A 322 -8.34 2.89 -4.61
CA GLY A 322 -7.56 4.13 -4.53
C GLY A 322 -6.05 3.98 -4.70
N ALA A 323 -5.54 2.74 -4.85
CA ALA A 323 -4.12 2.53 -5.16
C ALA A 323 -3.76 3.06 -6.55
N SER A 324 -2.53 3.55 -6.72
CA SER A 324 -2.04 4.06 -8.00
C SER A 324 -0.68 3.51 -8.36
N ALA A 325 -0.54 2.99 -9.57
CA ALA A 325 0.75 2.63 -10.16
C ALA A 325 1.73 3.83 -10.22
N THR A 326 1.23 5.06 -10.12
CA THR A 326 2.05 6.28 -10.08
C THR A 326 2.66 6.58 -8.70
N ASN A 327 2.28 5.85 -7.65
CA ASN A 327 2.79 6.08 -6.30
C ASN A 327 4.30 5.87 -6.20
N LEU A 328 4.85 4.84 -6.86
CA LEU A 328 6.31 4.60 -6.86
C LEU A 328 7.08 5.73 -7.57
N PRO A 329 6.70 6.15 -8.79
CA PRO A 329 7.29 7.35 -9.40
C PRO A 329 7.16 8.60 -8.53
N ARG A 330 5.97 8.85 -7.97
CA ARG A 330 5.70 10.02 -7.11
C ARG A 330 6.47 10.00 -5.80
N PHE A 331 6.84 8.83 -5.29
CA PHE A 331 7.69 8.73 -4.10
C PHE A 331 8.95 9.58 -4.24
N THR A 332 9.57 9.59 -5.42
CA THR A 332 10.82 10.33 -5.63
C THR A 332 10.68 11.83 -5.37
N THR A 333 9.49 12.39 -5.58
CA THR A 333 9.16 13.80 -5.34
C THR A 333 8.45 14.06 -4.02
N ASP A 334 7.73 13.07 -3.47
CA ASP A 334 7.05 13.18 -2.16
C ASP A 334 8.04 13.04 -1.00
N PHE A 335 9.14 12.31 -1.23
CA PHE A 335 10.21 12.07 -0.26
C PHE A 335 11.56 12.54 -0.84
N PRO A 336 11.70 13.85 -1.13
CA PRO A 336 12.97 14.37 -1.61
C PRO A 336 14.01 14.36 -0.48
N ARG A 337 15.27 14.53 -0.84
CA ARG A 337 16.30 14.91 0.12
C ARG A 337 16.10 16.36 0.58
N SER A 338 16.76 16.75 1.67
CA SER A 338 16.64 18.11 2.21
C SER A 338 17.07 19.22 1.25
N ASP A 339 17.93 18.90 0.28
CA ASP A 339 18.37 19.81 -0.79
C ASP A 339 17.38 19.92 -1.96
N GLY A 340 16.22 19.24 -1.89
CA GLY A 340 15.21 19.20 -2.93
C GLY A 340 15.49 18.20 -4.05
N THR A 341 16.61 17.47 -4.01
CA THR A 341 16.89 16.43 -5.00
C THR A 341 15.94 15.23 -4.82
N PRO A 342 15.43 14.63 -5.92
CA PRO A 342 14.54 13.47 -5.82
C PRO A 342 15.21 12.25 -5.19
N ALA A 343 14.42 11.40 -4.54
CA ALA A 343 14.93 10.15 -3.97
C ALA A 343 15.56 9.25 -5.04
N PRO A 344 16.71 8.61 -4.77
CA PRO A 344 17.29 7.60 -5.66
C PRO A 344 16.36 6.40 -5.85
N VAL A 345 16.43 5.81 -7.04
CA VAL A 345 15.70 4.60 -7.43
C VAL A 345 16.69 3.49 -7.73
N LEU A 346 16.52 2.35 -7.08
CA LEU A 346 17.27 1.11 -7.36
C LEU A 346 16.31 0.01 -7.83
N GLU A 347 16.83 -0.96 -8.57
CA GLU A 347 16.03 -2.07 -9.10
C GLU A 347 16.56 -3.44 -8.66
N LEU A 348 15.64 -4.35 -8.33
CA LEU A 348 15.90 -5.78 -8.16
C LEU A 348 15.19 -6.54 -9.29
N ARG A 349 15.96 -7.01 -10.28
CA ARG A 349 15.39 -7.62 -11.50
C ARG A 349 15.53 -9.12 -11.55
N THR A 350 16.43 -9.68 -10.75
CA THR A 350 16.66 -11.12 -10.70
C THR A 350 15.53 -11.82 -9.94
N SER A 351 14.67 -12.54 -10.64
CA SER A 351 13.64 -13.39 -10.05
C SER A 351 14.23 -14.74 -9.62
N TRP A 352 14.20 -15.00 -8.32
CA TRP A 352 14.65 -16.23 -7.69
C TRP A 352 13.61 -17.35 -7.69
N ARG A 353 12.34 -16.98 -7.91
CA ARG A 353 11.18 -17.88 -7.88
C ARG A 353 10.84 -18.45 -9.25
N ASN A 354 10.93 -17.63 -10.30
CA ASN A 354 10.33 -17.95 -11.59
C ASN A 354 11.35 -18.50 -12.60
N PRO A 355 11.03 -19.61 -13.29
CA PRO A 355 11.82 -20.13 -14.41
C PRO A 355 11.88 -19.19 -15.62
N PRO A 356 12.90 -19.32 -16.49
CA PRO A 356 13.06 -18.52 -17.70
C PRO A 356 11.84 -18.52 -18.63
N ARG A 357 11.20 -19.66 -18.92
CA ARG A 357 10.05 -19.70 -19.84
C ARG A 357 8.83 -18.97 -19.27
N THR A 358 8.57 -19.11 -17.97
CA THR A 358 7.50 -18.37 -17.28
C THR A 358 7.77 -16.86 -17.34
N LEU A 359 9.02 -16.44 -17.10
CA LEU A 359 9.39 -15.03 -17.19
C LEU A 359 9.27 -14.47 -18.61
N ARG A 360 9.56 -15.25 -19.66
CA ARG A 360 9.35 -14.80 -21.04
C ARG A 360 7.88 -14.45 -21.28
N VAL A 361 6.95 -15.30 -20.85
CA VAL A 361 5.51 -15.05 -20.98
C VAL A 361 5.11 -13.82 -20.15
N ALA A 362 5.51 -13.76 -18.87
CA ALA A 362 5.19 -12.63 -17.99
C ALA A 362 5.72 -11.29 -18.54
N ASN A 363 6.96 -11.27 -19.02
CA ASN A 363 7.58 -10.08 -19.61
C ASN A 363 6.90 -9.67 -20.92
N ALA A 364 6.44 -10.62 -21.74
CA ALA A 364 5.70 -10.33 -22.96
C ALA A 364 4.33 -9.71 -22.65
N VAL A 365 3.57 -10.29 -21.71
CA VAL A 365 2.25 -9.77 -21.28
C VAL A 365 2.35 -8.35 -20.73
N SER A 366 3.36 -8.09 -19.91
CA SER A 366 3.54 -6.77 -19.27
C SER A 366 4.28 -5.74 -20.15
N ALA A 367 4.65 -6.09 -21.39
CA ALA A 367 5.43 -5.21 -22.26
C ALA A 367 4.74 -3.88 -22.57
N GLU A 368 3.43 -3.89 -22.85
CA GLU A 368 2.69 -2.65 -23.12
C GLU A 368 2.50 -1.79 -21.87
N ALA A 369 2.24 -2.43 -20.72
CA ALA A 369 2.08 -1.71 -19.45
C ALA A 369 3.37 -0.97 -19.05
N ARG A 370 4.54 -1.59 -19.24
CA ARG A 370 5.84 -0.94 -19.01
C ARG A 370 6.12 0.24 -19.94
N ARG A 371 5.53 0.24 -21.15
CA ARG A 371 5.65 1.37 -22.09
C ARG A 371 4.75 2.54 -21.71
N ARG A 372 3.54 2.28 -21.21
CA ARG A 372 2.52 3.32 -20.98
C ARG A 372 2.57 3.97 -19.60
N SER A 373 2.94 3.22 -18.56
CA SER A 373 2.71 3.65 -17.17
C SER A 373 4.01 4.04 -16.46
N VAL A 374 4.90 3.07 -16.25
CA VAL A 374 6.18 3.29 -15.55
C VAL A 374 7.26 2.50 -16.26
N ALA A 375 8.31 3.19 -16.70
CA ALA A 375 9.47 2.58 -17.32
C ALA A 375 10.24 1.77 -16.28
N VAL A 376 10.00 0.46 -16.25
CA VAL A 376 10.75 -0.51 -15.43
C VAL A 376 11.41 -1.53 -16.35
N HIS A 377 12.55 -2.08 -15.94
CA HIS A 377 13.24 -3.09 -16.74
C HIS A 377 12.55 -4.46 -16.63
N ALA A 378 12.71 -5.29 -17.67
CA ALA A 378 12.20 -6.65 -17.67
C ALA A 378 12.92 -7.54 -16.64
N LEU A 379 12.17 -8.48 -16.04
CA LEU A 379 12.72 -9.41 -15.05
C LEU A 379 13.60 -10.48 -15.71
N ARG A 380 14.62 -10.91 -14.98
CA ARG A 380 15.60 -11.91 -15.41
C ARG A 380 15.52 -13.14 -14.50
N PRO A 381 15.68 -14.36 -15.01
CA PRO A 381 15.81 -15.53 -14.14
C PRO A 381 17.11 -15.44 -13.34
N ARG A 382 17.15 -16.09 -12.18
CA ARG A 382 18.41 -16.35 -11.48
C ARG A 382 19.40 -17.13 -12.38
N PRO A 383 20.72 -17.02 -12.14
CA PRO A 383 21.71 -17.88 -12.79
C PRO A 383 21.31 -19.35 -12.67
N ASP A 384 21.54 -20.12 -13.74
CA ASP A 384 21.30 -21.57 -13.80
C ASP A 384 19.86 -22.02 -13.53
N ALA A 385 18.87 -21.12 -13.67
CA ALA A 385 17.47 -21.49 -13.51
C ALA A 385 17.03 -22.47 -14.63
N PRO A 386 16.47 -23.65 -14.28
CA PRO A 386 15.95 -24.57 -15.29
C PRO A 386 14.77 -23.92 -16.04
N PRO A 387 14.56 -24.20 -17.34
CA PRO A 387 13.64 -23.45 -18.20
C PRO A 387 12.19 -23.41 -17.71
N GLY A 388 11.74 -24.38 -16.90
CA GLY A 388 10.33 -24.54 -16.51
C GLY A 388 9.43 -24.86 -17.71
N THR A 389 8.14 -25.06 -17.47
CA THR A 389 7.15 -25.33 -18.53
C THR A 389 5.90 -24.47 -18.33
N VAL A 390 5.38 -23.93 -19.43
CA VAL A 390 4.08 -23.24 -19.48
C VAL A 390 3.19 -24.03 -20.42
N ARG A 391 1.98 -24.41 -19.97
CA ARG A 391 0.97 -25.12 -20.76
C ARG A 391 -0.26 -24.23 -20.89
N CYS A 392 -0.84 -24.19 -22.08
CA CYS A 392 -2.10 -23.49 -22.37
C CYS A 392 -3.00 -24.47 -23.12
N ALA A 393 -4.27 -24.56 -22.72
CA ALA A 393 -5.27 -25.43 -23.33
C ALA A 393 -6.57 -24.64 -23.54
N LEU A 394 -7.23 -24.89 -24.67
CA LEU A 394 -8.59 -24.45 -24.94
C LEU A 394 -9.48 -25.70 -24.97
N LEU A 395 -10.52 -25.70 -24.13
CA LEU A 395 -11.35 -26.86 -23.87
C LEU A 395 -12.83 -26.53 -24.17
N PRO A 396 -13.67 -27.53 -24.48
CA PRO A 396 -15.01 -27.29 -25.02
C PRO A 396 -15.98 -26.66 -24.01
N ASP A 397 -15.78 -26.92 -22.72
CA ASP A 397 -16.64 -26.41 -21.65
C ASP A 397 -15.91 -26.34 -20.30
N VAL A 398 -16.62 -25.80 -19.30
CA VAL A 398 -16.11 -25.60 -17.93
C VAL A 398 -15.85 -26.92 -17.20
N VAL A 399 -16.58 -27.99 -17.52
CA VAL A 399 -16.39 -29.31 -16.89
C VAL A 399 -15.09 -29.93 -17.39
N ALA A 400 -14.88 -29.94 -18.71
CA ALA A 400 -13.64 -30.40 -19.33
C ALA A 400 -12.42 -29.62 -18.84
N GLU A 401 -12.54 -28.30 -18.62
CA GLU A 401 -11.46 -27.50 -18.02
C GLU A 401 -11.12 -27.92 -16.59
N ARG A 402 -12.13 -28.17 -15.74
CA ARG A 402 -11.92 -28.63 -14.37
C ARG A 402 -11.26 -30.00 -14.33
N GLU A 403 -11.73 -30.93 -15.16
CA GLU A 403 -11.16 -32.28 -15.28
C GLU A 403 -9.71 -32.22 -15.75
N TRP A 404 -9.42 -31.43 -16.79
CA TRP A 404 -8.06 -31.26 -17.28
C TRP A 404 -7.11 -30.72 -16.19
N ILE A 405 -7.53 -29.70 -15.42
CA ILE A 405 -6.73 -29.16 -14.30
C ILE A 405 -6.52 -30.24 -13.22
N ALA A 406 -7.58 -30.96 -12.84
CA ALA A 406 -7.52 -32.00 -11.83
C ALA A 406 -6.57 -33.13 -12.23
N ASP A 407 -6.62 -33.59 -13.49
CA ASP A 407 -5.74 -34.61 -14.04
C ASP A 407 -4.27 -34.17 -14.01
N GLN A 408 -3.98 -32.90 -14.37
CA GLN A 408 -2.61 -32.38 -14.30
C GLN A 408 -2.08 -32.35 -12.86
N LEU A 409 -2.91 -31.95 -11.89
CA LEU A 409 -2.54 -31.88 -10.48
C LEU A 409 -2.32 -33.29 -9.88
N ASP A 410 -3.25 -34.21 -10.12
CA ASP A 410 -3.15 -35.60 -9.64
C ASP A 410 -1.92 -36.31 -10.24
N ALA A 411 -1.65 -36.14 -11.53
CA ALA A 411 -0.45 -36.67 -12.16
C ALA A 411 0.84 -36.12 -11.53
N HIS A 412 0.91 -34.82 -11.23
CA HIS A 412 2.06 -34.23 -10.54
C HIS A 412 2.21 -34.75 -9.11
N TYR A 413 1.10 -34.87 -8.38
CA TYR A 413 1.10 -35.36 -7.00
C TYR A 413 1.56 -36.82 -6.93
N ARG A 414 1.02 -37.70 -7.79
CA ARG A 414 1.41 -39.11 -7.87
C ARG A 414 2.87 -39.28 -8.26
N ARG A 415 3.35 -38.49 -9.22
CA ARG A 415 4.76 -38.49 -9.62
C ARG A 415 5.67 -38.04 -8.47
N ALA A 416 5.36 -36.93 -7.81
CA ALA A 416 6.14 -36.45 -6.67
C ALA A 416 6.21 -37.50 -5.55
N ARG A 417 5.08 -38.15 -5.25
CA ARG A 417 5.01 -39.24 -4.27
C ARG A 417 5.86 -40.44 -4.69
N ALA A 418 5.83 -40.84 -5.95
CA ALA A 418 6.65 -41.94 -6.48
C ALA A 418 8.15 -41.61 -6.45
N ASP A 419 8.50 -40.35 -6.72
CA ASP A 419 9.87 -39.83 -6.69
C ASP A 419 10.36 -39.54 -5.25
N GLY A 420 9.54 -39.77 -4.22
CA GLY A 420 9.88 -39.56 -2.81
C GLY A 420 10.06 -38.09 -2.41
N VAL A 421 9.61 -37.16 -3.24
CA VAL A 421 9.67 -35.71 -2.99
C VAL A 421 8.32 -35.20 -2.51
N SER A 422 8.34 -34.15 -1.68
CA SER A 422 7.10 -33.51 -1.23
C SER A 422 6.31 -33.00 -2.44
N PRO A 423 5.00 -33.30 -2.52
CA PRO A 423 4.16 -32.75 -3.57
C PRO A 423 4.12 -31.22 -3.49
N PRO A 424 3.93 -30.54 -4.64
CA PRO A 424 3.89 -29.07 -4.71
C PRO A 424 2.73 -28.43 -3.94
#